data_AF-A0A2V6TD54-F1
#
_entry.id   AF-A0A2V6TD54-F1
#
_cell.length_a   1.000
_cell.length_b   1.000
_cell.length_c   1.000
_cell.angle_alpha   90.00
_cell.angle_beta   90.00
_cell.angle_gamma   90.00
#
_symmetry.space_group_name_H-M   'P 1'
#
loop_
_entity.id
_entity.type
_entity.pdbx_description
1 polymer ?
#
loop_
_entity_poly.entity_id
_entity_poly.type
_entity_poly.pdbx_seq_one_letter_code
_entity_poly.pdbx_strand_id
1 'polypeptide(L)'
;MSSSPPSLEFASNPLEAPIRAELFGVERLEQHAESLAAAQPVLGKSGRGRSLLPRVQDNGRVLREGYREIAKAIREERAITPAAEWLVDNFHIVDEQLREIRDDLPKGFYRELPKLAEGPL
;
A
#
# COMPACT_ATOMS: atom_id res chain seq x y z
N MET A 1 -31.69 24.98 -10.06
CA MET A 1 -31.05 24.17 -11.12
C MET A 1 -30.04 23.28 -10.43
N SER A 2 -30.36 21.99 -10.39
CA SER A 2 -29.74 20.99 -9.51
C SER A 2 -28.37 20.58 -10.02
N SER A 3 -27.34 20.68 -9.17
CA SER A 3 -26.01 20.13 -9.43
C SER A 3 -26.02 18.64 -9.12
N SER A 4 -25.85 17.81 -10.16
CA SER A 4 -25.69 16.37 -10.02
C SER A 4 -24.44 16.03 -9.21
N PRO A 5 -24.49 15.08 -8.26
CA PRO A 5 -23.29 14.57 -7.61
C PRO A 5 -22.45 13.76 -8.62
N PRO A 6 -21.11 13.72 -8.45
CA PRO A 6 -20.24 12.87 -9.27
C PRO A 6 -20.61 11.40 -9.07
N SER A 7 -20.90 10.72 -10.18
CA SER A 7 -21.21 9.29 -10.21
C SER A 7 -20.05 8.48 -9.65
N LEU A 8 -20.30 7.72 -8.59
CA LEU A 8 -19.38 6.75 -8.03
C LEU A 8 -19.23 5.57 -9.00
N GLU A 9 -18.31 5.65 -9.95
CA GLU A 9 -17.90 4.54 -10.84
C GLU A 9 -17.15 3.41 -10.10
N PHE A 10 -17.30 3.28 -8.78
CA PHE A 10 -16.75 2.16 -8.01
C PHE A 10 -17.70 0.96 -7.95
N ALA A 11 -18.98 1.13 -8.32
CA ALA A 11 -20.03 0.14 -8.09
C ALA A 11 -20.20 -0.90 -9.21
N SER A 12 -19.39 -0.86 -10.27
CA SER A 12 -19.59 -1.69 -11.47
C SER A 12 -18.34 -2.45 -11.95
N ASN A 13 -17.31 -2.58 -11.12
CA ASN A 13 -16.28 -3.58 -11.40
C ASN A 13 -16.77 -4.94 -10.86
N PRO A 14 -16.85 -6.00 -11.67
CA PRO A 14 -17.11 -7.34 -11.13
C PRO A 14 -16.07 -7.62 -10.05
N LEU A 15 -16.52 -8.14 -8.89
CA LEU A 15 -15.63 -8.56 -7.82
C LEU A 15 -14.51 -9.40 -8.44
N GLU A 16 -13.27 -8.91 -8.36
CA GLU A 16 -12.10 -9.64 -8.85
C GLU A 16 -12.18 -11.07 -8.29
N ALA A 17 -11.86 -12.06 -9.13
CA ALA A 17 -11.82 -13.43 -8.68
C ALA A 17 -10.94 -13.49 -7.42
N PRO A 18 -11.35 -14.23 -6.35
CA PRO A 18 -10.58 -14.33 -5.13
C PRO A 18 -9.12 -14.62 -5.47
N ILE A 19 -8.18 -13.95 -4.82
CA ILE A 19 -6.75 -14.21 -5.04
C ILE A 19 -6.50 -15.69 -4.69
N ARG A 20 -6.37 -16.54 -5.71
CA ARG A 20 -6.09 -17.98 -5.60
C ARG A 20 -4.60 -18.28 -5.73
N ALA A 21 -3.76 -17.35 -5.28
CA ALA A 21 -2.33 -17.59 -5.27
C ALA A 21 -2.00 -18.66 -4.21
N GLU A 22 -1.13 -19.62 -4.56
CA GLU A 22 -0.57 -20.53 -3.56
C GLU A 22 0.27 -19.72 -2.57
N LEU A 23 0.00 -19.89 -1.27
CA LEU A 23 0.88 -19.38 -0.23
C LEU A 23 2.21 -20.13 -0.32
N PHE A 24 3.30 -19.40 -0.56
CA PHE A 24 4.62 -20.00 -0.60
C PHE A 24 5.04 -20.42 0.81
N GLY A 25 5.52 -21.66 0.91
CA GLY A 25 6.38 -22.08 2.02
C GLY A 25 7.73 -21.36 1.95
N VAL A 26 8.54 -21.52 2.99
CA VAL A 26 9.83 -20.80 3.15
C VAL A 26 10.75 -21.03 1.94
N GLU A 27 10.90 -22.27 1.50
CA GLU A 27 11.81 -22.62 0.39
C GLU A 27 11.35 -22.00 -0.94
N ARG A 28 10.04 -21.92 -1.16
CA ARG A 28 9.45 -21.27 -2.35
C ARG A 28 9.59 -19.75 -2.28
N LEU A 29 9.51 -19.15 -1.09
CA LEU A 29 9.77 -17.72 -0.89
C LEU A 29 11.23 -17.38 -1.23
N GLU A 30 12.19 -18.19 -0.77
CA GLU A 30 13.61 -17.99 -1.06
C GLU A 30 13.89 -18.05 -2.58
N GLN A 31 13.41 -19.11 -3.25
CA GLN A 31 13.53 -19.24 -4.70
C GLN A 31 12.88 -18.07 -5.45
N HIS A 32 11.73 -17.61 -4.96
CA HIS A 32 11.04 -16.47 -5.57
C HIS A 32 11.82 -15.17 -5.36
N ALA A 33 12.42 -14.96 -4.18
CA ALA A 33 13.24 -13.79 -3.90
C ALA A 33 14.47 -13.72 -4.83
N GLU A 34 15.14 -14.86 -5.07
CA GLU A 34 16.25 -14.94 -6.03
C GLU A 34 15.79 -14.60 -7.45
N SER A 35 14.67 -15.20 -7.89
CA SER A 35 14.09 -14.93 -9.20
C SER A 35 13.71 -13.45 -9.36
N LEU A 36 13.15 -12.84 -8.33
CA LEU A 36 12.77 -11.43 -8.33
C LEU A 36 13.99 -10.52 -8.41
N ALA A 37 15.04 -10.80 -7.63
CA ALA A 37 16.29 -10.05 -7.65
C ALA A 37 16.96 -10.10 -9.05
N ALA A 38 16.97 -11.28 -9.69
CA ALA A 38 17.51 -11.44 -11.03
C ALA A 38 16.70 -10.66 -12.09
N ALA A 39 15.37 -10.54 -11.90
CA ALA A 39 14.47 -9.84 -12.82
C ALA A 39 14.47 -8.31 -12.64
N GLN A 40 15.08 -7.78 -11.58
CA GLN A 40 14.99 -6.37 -11.19
C GLN A 40 16.37 -5.68 -11.29
N PRO A 41 16.79 -5.25 -12.49
CA PRO A 41 18.05 -4.55 -12.67
C PRO A 41 18.09 -3.25 -11.86
N VAL A 42 19.23 -2.93 -11.26
CA VAL A 42 19.45 -1.70 -10.48
C VAL A 42 20.33 -0.71 -11.22
N LEU A 43 20.12 0.58 -10.98
CA LEU A 43 20.95 1.67 -11.50
C LEU A 43 22.36 1.60 -10.89
N GLY A 44 23.40 1.68 -11.73
CA GLY A 44 24.81 1.51 -11.34
C GLY A 44 25.42 2.64 -10.47
N LYS A 45 24.70 3.73 -10.24
CA LYS A 45 25.03 4.73 -9.21
C LYS A 45 23.79 5.00 -8.37
N SER A 46 23.98 5.12 -7.06
CA SER A 46 23.00 5.75 -6.16
C SER A 46 22.71 7.17 -6.71
N GLY A 47 21.64 7.28 -7.47
CA GLY A 47 21.12 8.55 -8.00
C GLY A 47 20.06 9.12 -7.08
N ARG A 48 19.68 10.38 -7.30
CA ARG A 48 18.49 10.99 -6.68
C ARG A 48 17.23 10.33 -7.28
N GLY A 49 16.97 9.07 -6.91
CA GLY A 49 15.68 8.43 -7.14
C GLY A 49 14.55 9.25 -6.52
N ARG A 50 13.31 9.02 -6.95
CA ARG A 50 12.16 9.71 -6.36
C ARG A 50 12.11 9.40 -4.87
N SER A 51 11.78 10.39 -4.04
CA SER A 51 11.69 10.18 -2.60
C SER A 51 10.46 9.32 -2.30
N LEU A 52 10.65 8.21 -1.59
CA LEU A 52 9.56 7.33 -1.16
C LEU A 52 8.71 7.99 -0.05
N LEU A 53 9.35 8.69 0.88
CA LEU A 53 8.71 9.23 2.08
C LEU A 53 7.49 10.13 1.81
N PRO A 54 7.49 11.08 0.84
CA PRO A 54 6.29 11.85 0.52
C PRO A 54 5.09 10.97 0.16
N ARG A 55 5.30 9.94 -0.67
CA ARG A 55 4.24 9.03 -1.07
C ARG A 55 3.72 8.20 0.11
N VAL A 56 4.61 7.76 1.01
CA VAL A 56 4.25 7.05 2.24
C VAL A 56 3.45 7.94 3.18
N GLN A 57 3.83 9.22 3.32
CA GLN A 57 3.08 10.20 4.10
C GLN A 57 1.68 10.44 3.54
N ASP A 58 1.58 10.61 2.22
CA ASP A 58 0.29 10.76 1.52
C ASP A 58 -0.59 9.53 1.70
N ASN A 59 -0.03 8.32 1.56
CA ASN A 59 -0.73 7.08 1.83
C ASN A 59 -1.22 7.02 3.28
N GLY A 60 -0.36 7.34 4.25
CA GLY A 60 -0.73 7.34 5.65
C GLY A 60 -1.85 8.34 5.97
N ARG A 61 -1.89 9.49 5.31
CA ARG A 61 -3.00 10.45 5.43
C ARG A 61 -4.31 9.84 4.92
N VAL A 62 -4.32 9.31 3.70
CA VAL A 62 -5.50 8.69 3.07
C VAL A 62 -6.02 7.51 3.89
N LEU A 63 -5.12 6.65 4.38
CA LEU A 63 -5.47 5.49 5.20
C LEU A 63 -6.10 5.89 6.54
N ARG A 64 -5.56 6.91 7.22
CA ARG A 64 -6.14 7.45 8.45
C ARG A 64 -7.48 8.15 8.23
N GLU A 65 -7.66 8.83 7.09
CA GLU A 65 -8.95 9.40 6.70
C GLU A 65 -9.98 8.27 6.48
N GLY A 66 -9.65 7.24 5.70
CA GLY A 66 -10.51 6.08 5.46
C GLY A 66 -10.89 5.34 6.74
N TYR A 67 -9.93 5.07 7.62
CA TYR A 67 -10.18 4.44 8.91
C TYR A 67 -11.18 5.24 9.76
N ARG A 68 -11.05 6.57 9.81
CA ARG A 68 -11.97 7.43 10.57
C ARG A 68 -13.39 7.40 10.01
N GLU A 69 -13.54 7.41 8.69
CA GLU A 69 -14.85 7.34 8.03
C GLU A 69 -15.52 5.98 8.24
N ILE A 70 -14.76 4.88 8.16
CA ILE A 70 -15.27 3.53 8.44
C ILE A 70 -15.67 3.42 9.92
N ALA A 71 -14.82 3.87 10.84
CA ALA A 71 -15.13 3.85 12.27
C ALA A 71 -16.38 4.68 12.60
N LYS A 72 -16.60 5.79 11.89
CA LYS A 72 -17.85 6.56 11.99
C LYS A 72 -19.05 5.77 11.48
N ALA A 73 -18.92 5.08 10.34
CA ALA A 73 -19.98 4.22 9.80
C ALA A 73 -20.39 3.11 10.76
N ILE A 74 -19.42 2.46 11.40
CA ILE A 74 -19.66 1.43 12.41
C ILE A 74 -20.43 1.99 13.60
N ARG A 75 -20.03 3.17 14.12
CA ARG A 75 -20.74 3.83 15.23
C ARG A 75 -22.16 4.24 14.89
N GLU A 76 -22.44 4.50 13.63
CA GLU A 76 -23.77 4.84 13.11
C GLU A 76 -24.57 3.59 12.68
N GLU A 77 -24.07 2.38 12.99
CA GLU A 77 -24.68 1.09 12.63
C GLU A 77 -24.96 0.93 11.12
N ARG A 78 -24.15 1.61 10.29
CA ARG A 78 -24.24 1.51 8.83
C ARG A 78 -23.52 0.25 8.35
N ALA A 79 -24.08 -0.37 7.31
CA ALA A 79 -23.41 -1.46 6.60
C ALA A 79 -22.06 -1.01 6.05
N ILE A 80 -21.04 -1.86 6.21
CA ILE A 80 -19.69 -1.67 5.67
C ILE A 80 -19.30 -2.86 4.82
N THR A 81 -18.36 -2.66 3.90
CA THR A 81 -17.84 -3.73 3.04
C THR A 81 -16.85 -4.63 3.80
N PRO A 82 -16.66 -5.90 3.42
CA PRO A 82 -15.63 -6.77 4.02
C PRO A 82 -14.21 -6.18 4.00
N ALA A 83 -13.85 -5.42 2.97
CA ALA A 83 -12.56 -4.73 2.90
C ALA A 83 -12.41 -3.62 3.96
N ALA A 84 -13.52 -2.98 4.33
CA ALA A 84 -13.54 -1.95 5.37
C ALA A 84 -13.44 -2.55 6.77
N GLU A 85 -14.08 -3.70 7.01
CA GLU A 85 -13.90 -4.50 8.22
C GLU A 85 -12.43 -4.91 8.39
N TRP A 86 -11.84 -5.52 7.35
CA TRP A 86 -10.43 -5.92 7.38
C TRP A 86 -9.51 -4.73 7.71
N LEU A 87 -9.74 -3.57 7.09
CA LEU A 87 -8.91 -2.39 7.34
C LEU A 87 -9.00 -1.93 8.79
N VAL A 88 -10.19 -1.95 9.40
CA VAL A 88 -10.37 -1.54 10.80
C VAL A 88 -9.68 -2.51 11.74
N ASP A 89 -9.85 -3.81 11.52
CA ASP A 89 -9.26 -4.86 12.36
C ASP A 89 -7.72 -4.81 12.30
N ASN A 90 -7.16 -4.49 11.13
CA ASN A 90 -5.72 -4.52 10.88
C ASN A 90 -5.05 -3.15 10.92
N PHE A 91 -5.78 -2.06 11.19
CA PHE A 91 -5.24 -0.70 11.06
C PHE A 91 -4.01 -0.45 11.94
N HIS A 92 -3.92 -1.12 13.10
CA HIS A 92 -2.81 -1.00 14.02
C HIS A 92 -1.47 -1.42 13.38
N ILE A 93 -1.47 -2.50 12.59
CA ILE A 93 -0.28 -3.00 11.86
C ILE A 93 0.13 -1.98 10.79
N VAL A 94 -0.85 -1.45 10.06
CA VAL A 94 -0.61 -0.45 9.02
C VAL A 94 -0.01 0.83 9.60
N ASP A 95 -0.56 1.32 10.71
CA ASP A 95 -0.09 2.55 11.35
C ASP A 95 1.29 2.36 12.03
N GLU A 96 1.59 1.15 12.52
CA GLU A 96 2.93 0.76 12.95
C GLU A 96 3.93 0.77 11.80
N GLN A 97 3.62 0.12 10.68
CA GLN A 97 4.50 0.08 9.52
C GLN A 97 4.79 1.48 8.95
N LEU A 98 3.78 2.37 8.95
CA LEU A 98 3.96 3.77 8.54
C LEU A 98 4.91 4.55 9.45
N ARG A 99 4.95 4.23 10.75
CA ARG A 99 5.91 4.82 11.71
C ARG A 99 7.31 4.27 11.49
N GLU A 100 7.45 2.94 11.43
CA GLU A 100 8.74 2.27 11.22
C GLU A 100 9.42 2.76 9.94
N ILE A 101 8.71 2.85 8.82
CA ILE A 101 9.29 3.37 7.57
C ILE A 101 9.83 4.78 7.75
N ARG A 102 9.15 5.64 8.52
CA ARG A 102 9.63 7.02 8.75
C ARG A 102 10.91 7.02 9.59
N ASP A 103 10.98 6.14 10.57
CA ASP A 103 12.05 6.13 11.57
C ASP A 103 13.30 5.39 11.03
N ASP A 104 13.10 4.28 10.31
CA ASP A 104 14.17 3.42 9.77
C ASP A 104 14.63 3.80 8.36
N LEU A 105 13.84 4.61 7.63
CA LEU A 105 14.19 5.05 6.27
C LEU A 105 14.42 6.57 6.18
N PRO A 106 15.34 7.14 6.97
CA PRO A 106 15.65 8.55 6.89
C PRO A 106 16.19 8.91 5.50
N LYS A 107 16.00 10.16 5.09
CA LYS A 107 16.34 10.65 3.74
C LYS A 107 17.79 10.36 3.31
N GLY A 108 18.73 10.36 4.26
CA GLY A 108 20.13 10.01 4.01
C GLY A 108 20.26 8.55 3.61
N PHE A 109 19.84 7.65 4.49
CA PHE A 109 19.87 6.20 4.27
C PHE A 109 19.12 5.80 2.99
N TYR A 110 17.93 6.34 2.73
CA TYR A 110 17.18 6.05 1.51
C TYR A 110 17.96 6.38 0.23
N ARG A 111 18.82 7.41 0.24
CA ARG A 111 19.62 7.78 -0.94
C ARG A 111 20.71 6.76 -1.22
N GLU A 112 21.24 6.10 -0.20
CA GLU A 112 22.31 5.10 -0.34
C GLU A 112 21.79 3.79 -0.96
N LEU A 113 20.49 3.52 -0.84
CA LEU A 113 19.88 2.31 -1.38
C LEU A 113 19.91 2.25 -2.92
N PRO A 114 20.23 1.08 -3.51
CA PRO A 114 20.09 0.83 -4.94
C PRO A 114 18.68 1.19 -5.42
N LYS A 115 18.59 1.72 -6.64
CA LYS A 115 17.31 2.06 -7.27
C LYS A 115 17.08 1.12 -8.43
N LEU A 116 15.86 0.61 -8.57
CA LEU A 116 15.47 -0.16 -9.75
C LEU A 116 15.66 0.70 -11.01
N ALA A 117 16.19 0.09 -12.06
CA ALA A 117 16.39 0.74 -13.36
C ALA A 117 15.07 0.96 -14.10
N GLU A 118 14.10 0.07 -13.86
CA GLU A 118 12.79 0.06 -14.51
C GLU A 118 11.69 -0.36 -13.52
N GLY A 119 10.43 -0.11 -13.89
CA GLY A 119 9.25 -0.47 -13.08
C GLY A 119 8.62 0.70 -12.30
N PRO A 120 7.44 0.47 -11.71
CA PRO A 120 6.77 1.46 -10.85
C PRO A 120 7.56 1.69 -9.56
N LEU A 121 7.38 2.87 -8.98
CA LEU A 121 8.02 3.32 -7.73
C LEU A 121 7.09 3.18 -6.53
#